data_AF-A0A2E8Z4F0-F1
#
_entry.id   AF-A0A2E8Z4F0-F1
#
_cell.length_a   1.000
_cell.length_b   1.000
_cell.length_c   1.000
_cell.angle_alpha   90.00
_cell.angle_beta   90.00
_cell.angle_gamma   90.00
#
_symmetry.space_group_name_H-M   'P 1'
#
loop_
_entity.id
_entity.type
_entity.pdbx_description
1 polymer ?
#
loop_
_entity_poly.entity_id
_entity_poly.type
_entity_poly.pdbx_seq_one_letter_code
_entity_poly.pdbx_strand_id
1 'polypeptide(L)' 'MFLHHCTACARRQLIFPSQFTGVASTGEGTEVAFTCWCGEEQAHLLGRRAAPADRMTAA' A
#
# COMPACT_ATOMS: atom_id res chain seq x y z
N MET A 1 4.48 -4.33 8.22
CA MET A 1 4.04 -2.98 8.65
C MET A 1 4.42 -1.99 7.56
N PHE A 2 3.67 -0.91 7.40
CA PHE A 2 4.00 0.15 6.43
C PHE A 2 3.54 1.52 6.95
N LEU A 3 4.12 2.59 6.42
CA LEU A 3 3.70 3.96 6.68
C LEU A 3 2.67 4.38 5.63
N HIS A 4 1.51 4.85 6.05
CA HIS A 4 0.41 5.25 5.17
C HIS A 4 0.01 6.70 5.43
N HIS A 5 -0.26 7.47 4.37
CA HIS A 5 -0.92 8.77 4.46
C HIS A 5 -2.42 8.58 4.25
N CYS A 6 -3.19 8.69 5.34
CA CYS A 6 -4.63 8.54 5.29
C CYS A 6 -5.28 9.71 4.55
N THR A 7 -6.11 9.41 3.56
CA THR A 7 -6.84 10.42 2.77
C THR A 7 -7.93 11.11 3.58
N ALA A 8 -8.51 10.44 4.59
CA ALA A 8 -9.59 10.98 5.41
C ALA A 8 -9.11 11.94 6.50
N CYS A 9 -8.02 11.61 7.20
CA CYS A 9 -7.50 12.45 8.30
C CYS A 9 -6.19 13.18 7.98
N ALA A 10 -5.66 13.05 6.76
CA ALA A 10 -4.43 13.70 6.28
C ALA A 10 -3.18 13.45 7.16
N ARG A 11 -3.16 12.36 7.93
CA ARG A 11 -2.04 11.99 8.82
C ARG A 11 -1.24 10.83 8.24
N ARG A 12 0.08 10.90 8.42
CA ARG A 12 1.02 9.80 8.16
C ARG A 12 1.13 8.90 9.38
N GLN A 13 0.76 7.64 9.24
CA GLN A 13 0.63 6.72 10.36
C GLN A 13 1.16 5.33 10.02
N LEU A 14 1.68 4.63 11.02
CA LEU A 14 2.08 3.24 10.85
C LEU A 14 0.85 2.33 10.91
N ILE A 15 0.70 1.52 9.87
CA ILE A 15 -0.33 0.49 9.78
C ILE A 15 0.31 -0.86 10.08
N PHE A 16 -0.28 -1.54 11.05
CA PHE A 16 0.15 -2.85 11.52
C PHE A 16 -0.74 -3.94 10.92
N PRO A 17 -0.24 -5.18 10.75
CA PRO A 17 -1.03 -6.29 10.21
C PRO A 17 -2.32 -6.56 10.98
N SER A 18 -2.37 -6.28 12.28
CA SER A 18 -3.58 -6.41 13.10
C SER A 18 -4.72 -5.46 12.73
N GLN A 19 -4.45 -4.42 11.93
CA GLN A 19 -5.46 -3.49 11.41
C GLN A 19 -6.00 -3.92 10.04
N PHE A 20 -5.46 -5.00 9.44
CA PHE A 20 -5.90 -5.45 8.12
C PHE A 20 -7.28 -6.08 8.22
N THR A 21 -8.18 -5.64 7.35
CA THR A 21 -9.54 -6.17 7.20
C THR A 21 -9.66 -7.09 5.99
N GLY A 22 -8.71 -7.03 5.05
CA GLY A 22 -8.66 -7.91 3.89
C GLY A 22 -7.30 -7.93 3.21
N VAL A 23 -7.02 -9.03 2.51
CA VAL A 23 -5.79 -9.21 1.72
C VAL A 23 -6.18 -9.87 0.40
N ALA A 24 -5.80 -9.27 -0.71
CA ALA A 24 -6.05 -9.78 -2.05
C ALA A 24 -4.75 -9.77 -2.88
N SER A 25 -4.46 -10.89 -3.54
CA SER A 25 -3.39 -10.94 -4.53
C SER A 25 -3.92 -10.43 -5.87
N THR A 26 -3.27 -9.42 -6.43
CA THR A 26 -3.58 -8.83 -7.72
C THR A 26 -2.41 -9.08 -8.70
N GLY A 27 -2.63 -8.84 -9.99
CA GLY A 27 -1.55 -8.90 -10.98
C GLY A 27 -0.43 -7.87 -10.76
N GLU A 28 -0.72 -6.78 -10.03
CA GLU A 28 0.21 -5.66 -9.79
C GLU A 28 0.96 -5.77 -8.44
N GLY A 29 0.48 -6.62 -7.54
CA GLY A 29 1.00 -6.79 -6.17
C GLY A 29 -0.05 -7.33 -5.21
N THR A 30 0.21 -7.24 -3.91
CA THR A 30 -0.76 -7.64 -2.88
C THR A 30 -1.49 -6.39 -2.38
N GLU A 31 -2.78 -6.28 -2.67
CA GLU A 31 -3.62 -5.23 -2.10
C GLU A 31 -4.06 -5.63 -0.69
N VAL A 32 -3.91 -4.71 0.26
CA VAL A 32 -4.41 -4.88 1.63
C VAL A 32 -5.45 -3.82 1.94
N ALA A 33 -6.61 -4.27 2.41
CA ALA A 33 -7.62 -3.42 3.01
C ALA A 33 -7.36 -3.35 4.52
N PHE A 34 -7.49 -2.16 5.10
CA PHE A 34 -7.23 -1.92 6.52
C PHE A 34 -8.05 -0.75 7.04
N THR A 35 -8.31 -0.76 8.35
CA THR A 35 -8.90 0.38 9.05
C THR A 35 -7.78 1.29 9.56
N CYS A 36 -7.78 2.55 9.14
CA CYS A 36 -6.86 3.54 9.69
C CYS A 36 -7.21 3.84 11.16
N TRP A 37 -6.27 4.38 11.94
CA TRP A 37 -6.51 4.78 13.32
C TRP A 37 -7.63 5.82 13.52
N CYS A 38 -8.03 6.54 12.46
CA CYS A 38 -9.19 7.44 12.51
C CYS A 38 -10.53 6.71 12.33
N GLY A 39 -10.53 5.40 12.10
CA GLY A 39 -11.72 4.57 11.87
C GLY A 39 -12.05 4.35 10.39
N GLU A 40 -11.40 5.04 9.47
CA GLU A 40 -11.73 4.94 8.04
C GLU A 40 -11.04 3.76 7.36
N GLU A 41 -11.80 3.01 6.54
CA GLU A 41 -11.25 1.96 5.69
C GLU A 41 -10.47 2.54 4.52
N GLN A 42 -9.30 1.95 4.24
CA GLN A 42 -8.41 2.33 3.14
C GLN A 42 -7.78 1.08 2.55
N ALA A 43 -7.23 1.22 1.34
CA ALA A 43 -6.47 0.17 0.67
C ALA A 43 -5.03 0.62 0.40
N HIS A 44 -4.10 -0.33 0.40
CA HIS A 44 -2.71 -0.08 0.04
C HIS A 44 -2.13 -1.25 -0.77
N LEU A 45 -1.45 -0.95 -1.87
CA LEU A 45 -0.79 -1.97 -2.69
C LEU A 45 0.63 -2.22 -2.17
N LEU A 46 0.85 -3.41 -1.62
CA LEU A 46 2.16 -3.89 -1.20
C LEU A 46 2.90 -4.55 -2.37
N GLY A 47 4.22 -4.36 -2.40
CA GLY A 47 5.10 -5.05 -3.34
C GLY A 47 4.83 -4.70 -4.81
N ARG A 48 4.47 -3.44 -5.10
CA ARG A 48 4.23 -2.95 -6.46
C ARG A 48 5.34 -3.46 -7.38
N ARG A 49 4.95 -4.25 -8.39
CA ARG A 49 5.90 -4.76 -9.38
C ARG A 49 6.60 -3.57 -10.01
N ALA A 50 7.91 -3.46 -9.82
CA ALA A 50 8.68 -2.41 -10.47
C ALA A 50 8.45 -2.54 -11.97
N ALA A 51 8.08 -1.44 -12.62
CA ALA A 51 8.12 -1.39 -14.08
C ALA A 51 9.55 -1.79 -14.50
N PRO A 52 9.73 -2.64 -15.53
CA PRO A 52 11.06 -2.96 -16.01
C PRO A 52 11.79 -1.64 -16.26
N ALA A 53 12.91 -1.45 -15.57
CA ALA A 53 13.74 -0.28 -15.78
C ALA A 53 14.10 -0.27 -17.26
N ASP A 54 13.65 0.76 -17.98
CA ASP A 54 14.08 1.01 -19.35
C ASP A 54 15.60 1.08 -19.31
N ARG A 55 16.26 0.05 -19.86
CA ARG A 55 17.71 0.01 -19.96
C ARG A 55 18.07 1.09 -20.96
N MET A 56 18.25 2.31 -20.46
CA MET A 56 18.85 3.40 -21.23
C MET A 56 20.19 2.88 -21.74
N THR A 57 20.21 2.58 -23.03
CA THR A 57 21.33 1.95 -23.72
C THR A 57 22.40 3.02 -23.84
N ALA A 58 23.44 2.93 -23.00
CA ALA A 58 24.63 3.76 -23.18
C ALA A 58 25.37 3.22 -24.42
N ALA A 59 25.45 4.06 -25.45
CA ALA A 59 26.17 3.84 -26.70
C ALA A 59 27.69 3.99 -26.50
#